data_AF-A0A2V9GR74-F1
#
_entry.id   AF-A0A2V9GR74-F1
#
_cell.length_a   1.000
_cell.length_b   1.000
_cell.length_c   1.000
_cell.angle_alpha   90.00
_cell.angle_beta   90.00
_cell.angle_gamma   90.00
#
_symmetry.space_group_name_H-M   'P 1'
#
loop_
_entity.id
_entity.type
_entity.pdbx_description
1 polymer ?
#
loop_
_entity_poly.entity_id
_entity_poly.type
_entity_poly.pdbx_seq_one_letter_code
_entity_poly.pdbx_strand_id
1 'polypeptide(L)'
;MNVSRLATVFLVIAAALVALQLGSVSAGWKIVLELGAGTGGVYLLRWYWWRVNAWSEISAMTAALVTTLALHSHWLWTAIAGRARPFNGSDPVIFAKTTLCTTGVTTLVWIGVTLLTPAEPGDTLVKFYRKVRPQITGWQTVAKLAGDEPVTRDLGKNLLCWLLGCVLIYSSLFCIGELCFGRYQAGLLLAIVAIVCGLAISRLMPKPAEWQSN
;
A
#
# COMPACT_ATOMS: atom_id res chain seq x y z
N MET A 1 15.12 -21.17 16.55
CA MET A 1 14.44 -21.73 15.36
C MET A 1 13.07 -22.38 15.64
N ASN A 2 12.78 -22.85 16.87
CA ASN A 2 11.50 -23.53 17.15
C ASN A 2 10.30 -22.56 17.24
N VAL A 3 10.50 -21.34 17.75
CA VAL A 3 9.43 -20.34 17.92
C VAL A 3 8.89 -19.84 16.57
N SER A 4 9.78 -19.59 15.59
CA SER A 4 9.34 -19.13 14.26
C SER A 4 8.53 -20.20 13.53
N ARG A 5 8.96 -21.47 13.60
CA ARG A 5 8.20 -22.59 13.01
C ARG A 5 6.85 -22.78 13.70
N LEU A 6 6.80 -22.70 15.04
CA LEU A 6 5.56 -22.79 15.80
C LEU A 6 4.59 -21.67 15.41
N ALA A 7 5.09 -20.45 15.27
CA ALA A 7 4.29 -19.30 14.82
C ALA A 7 3.75 -19.50 13.39
N THR A 8 4.56 -20.01 12.46
CA THR A 8 4.09 -20.31 11.10
C THR A 8 3.01 -21.39 11.11
N VAL A 9 3.19 -22.48 11.87
CA VAL A 9 2.19 -23.54 11.99
C VAL A 9 0.88 -23.00 12.56
N PHE A 10 0.97 -22.19 13.63
CA PHE A 10 -0.19 -21.52 14.22
C PHE A 10 -0.91 -20.61 13.21
N LEU A 11 -0.17 -19.79 12.46
CA LEU A 11 -0.73 -18.90 11.43
C LEU A 11 -1.44 -19.69 10.32
N VAL A 12 -0.86 -20.81 9.87
CA VAL A 12 -1.48 -21.66 8.85
C VAL A 12 -2.78 -22.29 9.35
N ILE A 13 -2.80 -22.80 10.59
CA ILE A 13 -4.01 -23.36 11.19
C ILE A 13 -5.09 -22.27 11.33
N ALA A 14 -4.74 -21.09 11.84
CA ALA A 14 -5.66 -19.98 11.97
C ALA A 14 -6.22 -19.54 10.61
N ALA A 15 -5.36 -19.41 9.59
CA ALA A 15 -5.77 -19.07 8.24
C ALA A 15 -6.71 -20.12 7.63
N ALA A 16 -6.43 -21.41 7.85
CA ALA A 16 -7.30 -22.50 7.40
C ALA A 16 -8.67 -22.45 8.08
N LEU A 17 -8.72 -22.23 9.39
CA LEU A 17 -9.98 -22.10 10.14
C LEU A 17 -10.84 -20.92 9.66
N VAL A 18 -10.21 -19.78 9.35
CA VAL A 18 -10.91 -18.62 8.78
C VAL A 18 -11.37 -18.93 7.35
N ALA A 19 -10.53 -19.57 6.54
CA ALA A 19 -10.87 -19.94 5.17
C ALA A 19 -12.10 -20.87 5.10
N LEU A 20 -12.25 -21.80 6.05
CA LEU A 20 -13.43 -22.66 6.15
C LEU A 20 -14.73 -21.89 6.49
N GLN A 21 -14.62 -20.73 7.13
CA GLN A 21 -15.77 -19.87 7.45
C GLN A 21 -16.12 -18.90 6.31
N LEU A 22 -15.24 -18.72 5.32
CA LEU A 22 -15.50 -17.86 4.17
C LEU A 22 -16.43 -18.57 3.19
N GLY A 23 -17.72 -18.19 3.20
CA GLY A 23 -18.70 -18.68 2.23
C GLY A 23 -18.43 -18.26 0.78
N SER A 24 -17.53 -17.30 0.54
CA SER A 24 -17.11 -16.86 -0.79
C SER A 24 -15.69 -16.29 -0.79
N VAL A 25 -14.92 -16.61 -1.83
CA VAL A 25 -13.60 -16.00 -2.10
C VAL A 25 -13.71 -14.47 -2.23
N SER A 26 -14.84 -13.97 -2.74
CA SER A 26 -15.09 -12.53 -2.84
C SER A 26 -15.17 -11.84 -1.48
N ALA A 27 -15.66 -12.53 -0.44
CA ALA A 27 -15.70 -12.00 0.92
C ALA A 27 -14.29 -11.86 1.51
N GLY A 28 -13.41 -12.84 1.26
CA GLY A 28 -12.01 -12.76 1.66
C GLY A 28 -11.30 -11.55 1.01
N TRP A 29 -11.50 -11.34 -0.30
CA TRP A 29 -10.93 -10.18 -0.99
C TRP A 29 -11.43 -8.85 -0.45
N LYS A 30 -12.71 -8.73 -0.09
CA LYS A 30 -13.25 -7.51 0.52
C LYS A 30 -12.54 -7.18 1.84
N ILE A 31 -12.36 -8.15 2.72
CA ILE A 31 -11.65 -7.97 4.00
C ILE A 31 -10.20 -7.54 3.77
N VAL A 32 -9.50 -8.19 2.83
CA VAL A 32 -8.11 -7.84 2.49
C VAL A 32 -8.01 -6.42 1.95
N LEU A 33 -8.95 -6.01 1.09
CA LEU A 33 -8.99 -4.65 0.54
C LEU A 33 -9.32 -3.61 1.61
N GLU A 34 -10.24 -3.89 2.54
CA GLU A 34 -10.57 -3.00 3.67
C GLU A 34 -9.37 -2.78 4.60
N LEU A 35 -8.63 -3.85 4.94
CA LEU A 35 -7.43 -3.78 5.76
C LEU A 35 -6.26 -3.09 5.04
N GLY A 36 -6.09 -3.39 3.74
CA GLY A 36 -5.04 -2.81 2.91
C GLY A 36 -5.23 -1.31 2.64
N ALA A 37 -6.48 -0.87 2.50
CA ALA A 37 -6.80 0.54 2.22
C ALA A 37 -6.30 1.49 3.32
N GLY A 38 -6.36 1.08 4.59
CA GLY A 38 -5.88 1.89 5.71
C GLY A 38 -4.36 1.99 5.86
N THR A 39 -3.61 1.00 5.33
CA THR A 39 -2.14 0.91 5.52
C THR A 39 -1.35 1.42 4.32
N GLY A 40 -1.92 1.38 3.10
CA GLY A 40 -1.26 1.81 1.88
C GLY A 40 -0.78 3.27 1.91
N GLY A 41 -1.55 4.15 2.55
CA GLY A 41 -1.18 5.56 2.70
C GLY A 41 0.12 5.76 3.47
N VAL A 42 0.34 5.01 4.55
CA VAL A 42 1.55 5.11 5.38
C VAL A 42 2.78 4.68 4.60
N TYR A 43 2.68 3.54 3.91
CA TYR A 43 3.81 3.01 3.14
C TYR A 43 4.20 3.92 1.98
N LEU A 44 3.22 4.52 1.29
CA LEU A 44 3.50 5.51 0.26
C LEU A 44 4.13 6.76 0.86
N LEU A 45 3.54 7.29 1.93
CA LEU A 45 3.98 8.55 2.50
C LEU A 45 5.35 8.46 3.17
N ARG A 46 5.78 7.28 3.63
CA ARG A 46 7.15 7.03 4.12
C ARG A 46 8.23 7.45 3.12
N TRP A 47 7.98 7.29 1.81
CA TRP A 47 8.93 7.71 0.76
C TRP A 47 8.98 9.23 0.61
N TYR A 48 7.87 9.92 0.90
CA TYR A 48 7.73 11.36 0.71
C TYR A 48 7.87 12.17 2.00
N TRP A 49 7.72 11.57 3.19
CA TRP A 49 7.71 12.25 4.48
C TRP A 49 8.56 11.52 5.52
N TRP A 50 9.69 12.14 5.89
CA TRP A 50 10.69 11.60 6.82
C TRP A 50 10.19 11.32 8.25
N ARG A 51 9.03 11.88 8.65
CA ARG A 51 8.49 11.70 10.00
C ARG A 51 7.79 10.37 10.21
N VAL A 52 7.41 9.68 9.13
CA VAL A 52 6.76 8.37 9.22
C VAL A 52 7.76 7.37 9.82
N ASN A 53 7.45 6.89 11.01
CA ASN A 53 8.28 5.97 11.79
C ASN A 53 7.60 4.58 11.93
N ALA A 54 8.28 3.64 12.57
CA ALA A 54 7.73 2.29 12.81
C ALA A 54 6.41 2.32 13.61
N TRP A 55 6.25 3.26 14.54
CA TRP A 55 5.01 3.44 15.30
C TRP A 55 3.84 3.89 14.45
N SER A 56 4.10 4.66 13.40
CA SER A 56 3.09 5.09 12.41
C SER A 56 2.57 3.89 11.61
N GLU A 57 3.45 2.96 11.24
CA GLU A 57 3.07 1.72 10.55
C GLU A 57 2.28 0.78 11.46
N ILE A 58 2.77 0.53 12.69
CA ILE A 58 2.11 -0.34 13.66
C ILE A 58 0.73 0.22 14.04
N SER A 59 0.64 1.53 14.26
CA SER A 59 -0.64 2.19 14.59
C SER A 59 -1.62 2.14 13.42
N ALA A 60 -1.17 2.30 12.17
CA ALA A 60 -2.04 2.18 11.01
C ALA A 60 -2.58 0.75 10.85
N MET A 61 -1.72 -0.27 10.97
CA MET A 61 -2.13 -1.68 10.90
C MET A 61 -3.12 -2.02 12.03
N THR A 62 -2.82 -1.56 13.25
CA THR A 62 -3.67 -1.80 14.42
C THR A 62 -5.01 -1.09 14.28
N ALA A 63 -5.01 0.18 13.87
CA ALA A 63 -6.23 0.94 13.62
C ALA A 63 -7.05 0.30 12.48
N ALA A 64 -6.42 -0.17 11.41
CA ALA A 64 -7.12 -0.77 10.27
C ALA A 64 -7.81 -2.05 10.71
N LEU A 65 -7.13 -2.88 11.50
CA LEU A 65 -7.69 -4.09 12.07
C LEU A 65 -8.84 -3.77 13.03
N VAL A 66 -8.63 -2.88 14.00
CA VAL A 66 -9.63 -2.53 15.02
C VAL A 66 -10.87 -1.89 14.37
N THR A 67 -10.69 -0.94 13.45
CA THR A 67 -11.80 -0.29 12.76
C THR A 67 -12.57 -1.27 11.87
N THR A 68 -11.88 -2.16 11.15
CA THR A 68 -12.54 -3.19 10.33
C THR A 68 -13.34 -4.17 11.20
N LEU A 69 -12.76 -4.66 12.30
CA LEU A 69 -13.44 -5.54 13.25
C LEU A 69 -14.63 -4.84 13.91
N ALA A 70 -14.48 -3.57 14.31
CA ALA A 70 -15.57 -2.78 14.89
C ALA A 70 -16.71 -2.55 13.89
N LEU A 71 -16.41 -2.27 12.62
CA LEU A 71 -17.41 -2.05 11.57
C LEU A 71 -18.14 -3.35 11.17
N HIS A 72 -17.46 -4.50 11.19
CA HIS A 72 -18.08 -5.82 10.92
C HIS A 72 -18.75 -6.47 12.14
N SER A 73 -18.56 -5.92 13.34
CA SER A 73 -19.14 -6.46 14.58
C SER A 73 -20.63 -6.15 14.70
N HIS A 74 -21.48 -7.08 14.27
CA HIS A 74 -22.94 -7.02 14.40
C HIS A 74 -23.38 -6.64 15.83
N TRP A 75 -22.82 -7.30 16.84
CA TRP A 75 -23.18 -7.11 18.26
C TRP A 75 -22.92 -5.68 18.75
N LEU A 76 -21.85 -5.06 18.25
CA LEU A 76 -21.39 -3.74 18.69
C LEU A 76 -22.31 -2.65 18.13
N TRP A 77 -22.71 -2.78 16.86
CA TRP A 77 -23.64 -1.84 16.23
C TRP A 77 -25.08 -2.00 16.72
N THR A 78 -25.53 -3.22 17.03
CA THR A 78 -26.84 -3.43 17.67
C THR A 78 -26.89 -2.78 19.05
N ALA A 79 -25.81 -2.84 19.83
CA ALA A 79 -25.75 -2.25 21.17
C ALA A 79 -25.66 -0.71 21.13
N ILE A 80 -24.87 -0.15 20.21
CA ILE A 80 -24.60 1.31 20.17
C ILE A 80 -25.68 2.08 19.39
N ALA A 81 -26.14 1.53 18.27
CA ALA A 81 -27.00 2.26 17.32
C ALA A 81 -28.37 1.60 17.12
N GLY A 82 -28.67 0.49 17.81
CA GLY A 82 -29.90 -0.28 17.63
C GLY A 82 -30.05 -0.88 16.24
N ARG A 83 -28.96 -1.00 15.46
CA ARG A 83 -28.95 -1.47 14.07
C ARG A 83 -27.83 -2.47 13.85
N ALA A 84 -28.11 -3.52 13.08
CA ALA A 84 -27.14 -4.58 12.78
C ALA A 84 -25.91 -4.11 11.97
N ARG A 85 -26.00 -2.96 11.27
CA ARG A 85 -24.92 -2.41 10.43
C ARG A 85 -24.89 -0.88 10.50
N PRO A 86 -23.70 -0.26 10.40
CA PRO A 86 -23.54 1.20 10.41
C PRO A 86 -24.06 1.88 9.13
N PHE A 87 -23.99 1.20 7.98
CA PHE A 87 -24.36 1.75 6.69
C PHE A 87 -25.51 0.96 6.05
N ASN A 88 -26.49 1.68 5.52
CA ASN A 88 -27.58 1.13 4.70
C ASN A 88 -27.33 1.44 3.21
N GLY A 89 -27.69 0.50 2.34
CA GLY A 89 -27.53 0.58 0.89
C GLY A 89 -27.36 -0.80 0.26
N SER A 90 -27.04 -0.84 -1.03
CA SER A 90 -26.60 -2.06 -1.70
C SER A 90 -25.22 -2.51 -1.19
N ASP A 91 -24.90 -3.81 -1.31
CA ASP A 91 -23.63 -4.37 -0.85
C ASP A 91 -22.37 -3.61 -1.32
N PRO A 92 -22.28 -3.10 -2.56
CA PRO A 92 -21.12 -2.32 -3.01
C PRO A 92 -21.02 -0.95 -2.32
N VAL A 93 -22.17 -0.33 -2.03
CA VAL A 93 -22.23 0.98 -1.36
C VAL A 93 -21.85 0.84 0.11
N ILE A 94 -22.29 -0.24 0.76
CA ILE A 94 -21.88 -0.56 2.13
C ILE A 94 -20.37 -0.78 2.16
N PHE A 95 -19.82 -1.60 1.26
CA PHE A 95 -18.38 -1.85 1.16
C PHE A 95 -17.58 -0.56 0.95
N ALA A 96 -18.01 0.30 0.01
CA ALA A 96 -17.34 1.57 -0.27
C ALA A 96 -17.36 2.50 0.96
N LYS A 97 -18.51 2.62 1.64
CA LYS A 97 -18.64 3.45 2.86
C LYS A 97 -17.80 2.90 4.01
N THR A 98 -17.80 1.59 4.23
CA THR A 98 -16.98 0.91 5.24
C THR A 98 -15.49 1.14 4.96
N THR A 99 -15.05 0.92 3.72
CA THR A 99 -13.66 1.11 3.32
C THR A 99 -13.21 2.56 3.46
N LEU A 100 -14.05 3.52 3.05
CA LEU A 100 -13.77 4.96 3.21
C LEU A 100 -13.68 5.35 4.69
N CYS A 101 -14.58 4.84 5.53
CA CYS A 101 -14.57 5.07 6.97
C CYS A 101 -13.29 4.48 7.60
N THR A 102 -12.97 3.22 7.32
CA THR A 102 -11.74 2.57 7.78
C THR A 102 -10.51 3.36 7.36
N THR A 103 -10.43 3.76 6.10
CA THR A 103 -9.30 4.55 5.58
C THR A 103 -9.20 5.92 6.24
N GLY A 104 -10.32 6.60 6.46
CA GLY A 104 -10.34 7.90 7.14
C GLY A 104 -9.89 7.81 8.60
N VAL A 105 -10.47 6.88 9.37
CA VAL A 105 -10.12 6.67 10.78
C VAL A 105 -8.66 6.25 10.93
N THR A 106 -8.21 5.27 10.15
CA THR A 106 -6.80 4.85 10.17
C THR A 106 -5.87 5.99 9.83
N THR A 107 -6.21 6.80 8.83
CA THR A 107 -5.43 7.97 8.43
C THR A 107 -5.27 8.96 9.58
N LEU A 108 -6.36 9.28 10.27
CA LEU A 108 -6.31 10.17 11.43
C LEU A 108 -5.48 9.58 12.58
N VAL A 109 -5.63 8.28 12.86
CA VAL A 109 -4.90 7.62 13.95
C VAL A 109 -3.39 7.61 13.68
N TRP A 110 -2.96 7.14 12.50
CA TRP A 110 -1.52 7.06 12.22
C TRP A 110 -0.89 8.44 12.07
N ILE A 111 -1.60 9.44 11.51
CA ILE A 111 -1.12 10.83 11.50
C ILE A 111 -0.98 11.35 12.93
N GLY A 112 -1.97 11.12 13.79
CA GLY A 112 -1.91 11.49 15.20
C GLY A 112 -0.71 10.87 15.91
N VAL A 113 -0.48 9.57 15.71
CA VAL A 113 0.68 8.85 16.26
C VAL A 113 1.99 9.37 15.68
N THR A 114 2.04 9.69 14.39
CA THR A 114 3.23 10.28 13.74
C THR A 114 3.61 11.63 14.36
N LEU A 115 2.61 12.45 14.72
CA LEU A 115 2.83 13.76 15.32
C LEU A 115 3.16 13.69 16.82
N LEU A 116 2.62 12.70 17.53
CA LEU A 116 2.84 12.50 18.98
C LEU A 116 4.10 11.71 19.31
N THR A 117 4.56 10.85 18.40
CA THR A 117 5.72 9.98 18.63
C THR A 117 7.01 10.70 18.21
N PRO A 118 8.12 10.55 18.96
CA PRO A 118 9.41 11.08 18.52
C PRO A 118 9.81 10.55 17.13
N ALA A 119 10.46 11.41 16.36
CA ALA A 119 11.05 11.02 15.08
C ALA A 119 12.23 10.07 15.29
N GLU A 120 12.51 9.26 14.28
CA GLU A 120 13.66 8.34 14.27
C GLU A 120 14.98 9.11 14.45
N PRO A 121 16.03 8.52 15.05
CA PRO A 121 17.32 9.19 15.22
C PRO A 121 17.89 9.72 13.90
N GLY A 122 18.44 10.94 13.93
CA GLY A 122 18.98 11.64 12.76
C GLY A 122 20.01 10.81 11.98
N ASP A 123 20.86 10.05 12.68
CA ASP A 123 21.88 9.21 12.05
C ASP A 123 21.28 8.09 11.18
N THR A 124 20.16 7.50 11.61
CA THR A 124 19.45 6.47 10.86
C THR A 124 18.78 7.08 9.61
N LEU A 125 18.20 8.28 9.76
CA LEU A 125 17.60 9.03 8.66
C LEU A 125 18.63 9.43 7.61
N VAL A 126 19.82 9.88 8.02
CA VAL A 126 20.92 10.23 7.11
C VAL A 126 21.47 9.00 6.38
N LYS A 127 21.65 7.87 7.08
CA LYS A 127 22.04 6.59 6.45
C LYS A 127 21.01 6.12 5.42
N PHE A 128 19.72 6.22 5.75
CA PHE A 128 18.64 5.90 4.83
C PHE A 128 18.63 6.85 3.62
N TYR A 129 18.76 8.15 3.86
CA TYR A 129 18.79 9.18 2.82
C TYR A 129 19.94 8.95 1.83
N ARG A 130 21.16 8.64 2.32
CA ARG A 130 22.31 8.34 1.45
C ARG A 130 22.12 7.10 0.58
N LYS A 131 21.46 6.06 1.11
CA LYS A 131 21.26 4.79 0.40
C LYS A 131 20.13 4.85 -0.63
N VAL A 132 19.03 5.52 -0.29
CA VAL A 132 17.79 5.49 -1.06
C VAL A 132 17.61 6.72 -1.94
N ARG A 133 18.20 7.85 -1.55
CA ARG A 133 18.06 9.17 -2.21
C ARG A 133 16.59 9.50 -2.54
N PRO A 134 15.70 9.51 -1.53
CA PRO A 134 14.28 9.77 -1.74
C PRO A 134 14.03 11.21 -2.24
N GLN A 135 12.83 11.43 -2.77
CA GLN A 135 12.40 12.73 -3.29
C GLN A 135 12.53 13.84 -2.23
N ILE A 136 13.08 14.98 -2.62
CA ILE A 136 13.55 16.01 -1.68
C ILE A 136 12.42 16.81 -1.02
N THR A 137 11.23 16.91 -1.63
CA THR A 137 10.18 17.83 -1.18
C THR A 137 9.80 17.66 0.30
N GLY A 138 9.72 16.44 0.81
CA GLY A 138 9.55 16.22 2.25
C GLY A 138 10.84 15.93 3.01
N TRP A 139 11.94 15.55 2.35
CA TRP A 139 13.20 15.21 3.00
C TRP A 139 14.20 16.37 3.12
N GLN A 140 13.80 17.61 2.81
CA GLN A 140 14.68 18.78 2.80
C GLN A 140 15.48 18.98 4.09
N THR A 141 14.85 18.76 5.26
CA THR A 141 15.52 18.91 6.57
C THR A 141 16.65 17.89 6.75
N VAL A 142 16.41 16.64 6.35
CA VAL A 142 17.39 15.55 6.42
C VAL A 142 18.48 15.71 5.34
N ALA A 143 18.11 16.21 4.16
CA ALA A 143 19.05 16.53 3.09
C ALA A 143 20.05 17.61 3.51
N LYS A 144 19.59 18.68 4.19
CA LYS A 144 20.46 19.72 4.75
C LYS A 144 21.42 19.18 5.81
N LEU A 145 21.00 18.18 6.60
CA LEU A 145 21.85 17.49 7.57
C LEU A 145 22.87 16.54 6.91
N ALA A 146 22.58 16.02 5.71
CA ALA A 146 23.41 15.04 5.02
C ALA A 146 24.52 15.63 4.12
N GLY A 147 24.40 16.91 3.71
CA GLY A 147 25.35 17.61 2.84
C GLY A 147 24.99 17.60 1.33
N ASP A 148 25.83 18.23 0.50
CA ASP A 148 25.68 18.45 -0.96
C ASP A 148 25.97 17.19 -1.80
N GLU A 149 24.98 16.30 -1.93
CA GLU A 149 24.97 15.28 -3.00
C GLU A 149 23.94 15.63 -4.08
N PRO A 150 24.23 15.34 -5.38
CA PRO A 150 23.43 15.80 -6.49
C PRO A 150 21.99 15.30 -6.38
N VAL A 151 21.13 16.30 -6.26
CA VAL A 151 19.69 16.25 -6.07
C VAL A 151 19.01 15.71 -7.33
N THR A 152 18.45 14.50 -7.28
CA THR A 152 17.61 13.98 -8.38
C THR A 152 16.31 14.79 -8.45
N ARG A 153 16.22 15.73 -9.41
CA ARG A 153 15.07 16.65 -9.60
C ARG A 153 14.01 16.12 -10.58
N ASP A 154 13.99 14.84 -10.90
CA ASP A 154 13.11 14.33 -11.96
C ASP A 154 11.73 13.87 -11.43
N LEU A 155 11.01 14.74 -10.71
CA LEU A 155 9.65 14.47 -10.22
C LEU A 155 8.71 14.10 -11.39
N GLY A 156 8.80 14.83 -12.50
CA GLY A 156 7.96 14.62 -13.67
C GLY A 156 8.21 13.28 -14.35
N LYS A 157 9.48 12.90 -14.55
CA LYS A 157 9.81 11.59 -15.14
C LYS A 157 9.48 10.45 -14.19
N ASN A 158 9.70 10.61 -12.88
CA ASN A 158 9.32 9.61 -11.89
C ASN A 158 7.81 9.39 -11.84
N LEU A 159 7.01 10.47 -11.88
CA LEU A 159 5.55 10.37 -11.92
C LEU A 159 5.05 9.74 -13.23
N LEU A 160 5.68 10.09 -14.36
CA LEU A 160 5.37 9.47 -15.65
C LEU A 160 5.71 7.98 -15.66
N CYS A 161 6.89 7.59 -15.15
CA CYS A 161 7.27 6.20 -14.98
C CYS A 161 6.32 5.44 -14.04
N TRP A 162 5.86 6.08 -12.96
CA TRP A 162 4.87 5.50 -12.05
C TRP A 162 3.54 5.24 -12.77
N LEU A 163 3.02 6.21 -13.51
CA LEU A 163 1.78 6.07 -14.27
C LEU A 163 1.90 5.02 -15.37
N LEU A 164 2.99 5.04 -16.14
CA LEU A 164 3.29 4.01 -17.14
C LEU A 164 3.43 2.62 -16.50
N GLY A 165 4.00 2.55 -15.29
CA GLY A 165 4.11 1.31 -14.51
C GLY A 165 2.74 0.77 -14.11
N CYS A 166 1.83 1.63 -13.63
CA CYS A 166 0.45 1.24 -13.37
C CYS A 166 -0.24 0.71 -14.63
N VAL A 167 -0.15 1.45 -15.75
CA VAL A 167 -0.74 1.02 -17.03
C VAL A 167 -0.15 -0.31 -17.50
N LEU A 168 1.17 -0.50 -17.39
CA LEU A 168 1.86 -1.74 -17.72
C LEU A 168 1.31 -2.92 -16.91
N ILE A 169 1.22 -2.78 -15.58
CA ILE A 169 0.75 -3.85 -14.69
C ILE A 169 -0.70 -4.21 -14.99
N TYR A 170 -1.60 -3.22 -15.06
CA TYR A 170 -3.02 -3.49 -15.36
C TYR A 170 -3.20 -4.08 -16.75
N SER A 171 -2.53 -3.55 -17.77
CA SER A 171 -2.61 -4.08 -19.13
C SER A 171 -2.10 -5.52 -19.20
N SER A 172 -1.02 -5.84 -18.47
CA SER A 172 -0.49 -7.21 -18.41
C SER A 172 -1.46 -8.17 -17.71
N LEU A 173 -2.07 -7.74 -16.59
CA LEU A 173 -3.05 -8.53 -15.86
C LEU A 173 -4.29 -8.83 -16.71
N PHE A 174 -4.86 -7.80 -17.36
CA PHE A 174 -6.02 -7.98 -18.24
C PHE A 174 -5.67 -8.73 -19.51
N CYS A 175 -4.45 -8.57 -20.05
CA CYS A 175 -3.97 -9.36 -21.19
C CYS A 175 -4.03 -10.86 -20.89
N ILE A 176 -3.45 -11.28 -19.76
CA ILE A 176 -3.49 -12.68 -19.32
C ILE A 176 -4.94 -13.14 -19.15
N GLY A 177 -5.78 -12.32 -18.51
CA GLY A 177 -7.20 -12.61 -18.35
C GLY A 177 -7.92 -12.85 -19.68
N GLU A 178 -7.81 -11.92 -20.64
CA GLU A 178 -8.46 -12.02 -21.95
C GLU A 178 -7.94 -13.20 -22.78
N LEU A 179 -6.65 -13.56 -22.66
CA LEU A 179 -6.09 -14.76 -23.28
C LEU A 179 -6.71 -16.04 -22.68
N CYS A 180 -6.88 -16.10 -21.36
CA CYS A 180 -7.54 -17.23 -20.69
C CYS A 180 -9.02 -17.37 -21.08
N PHE A 181 -9.71 -16.26 -21.36
CA PHE A 181 -11.11 -16.25 -21.83
C PHE A 181 -11.26 -16.45 -23.34
N GLY A 182 -10.17 -16.73 -24.08
CA GLY A 182 -10.18 -16.98 -25.53
C GLY A 182 -10.39 -15.72 -26.39
N ARG A 183 -10.29 -14.52 -25.80
CA ARG A 183 -10.47 -13.22 -26.48
C ARG A 183 -9.13 -12.68 -26.95
N TYR A 184 -8.53 -13.37 -27.93
CA TYR A 184 -7.16 -13.10 -28.40
C TYR A 184 -6.93 -11.68 -28.93
N GLN A 185 -7.93 -11.04 -29.55
CA GLN A 185 -7.80 -9.67 -30.07
C GLN A 185 -7.62 -8.64 -28.95
N ALA A 186 -8.45 -8.74 -27.89
CA ALA A 186 -8.34 -7.86 -26.73
C ALA A 186 -7.02 -8.11 -25.98
N GLY A 187 -6.65 -9.39 -25.81
CA GLY A 187 -5.36 -9.77 -25.23
C GLY A 187 -4.17 -9.21 -26.00
N LEU A 188 -4.18 -9.29 -27.34
CA LEU A 188 -3.10 -8.75 -28.18
C LEU A 188 -2.99 -7.22 -28.06
N LEU A 189 -4.10 -6.50 -28.05
CA LEU A 189 -4.09 -5.05 -27.88
C LEU A 189 -3.50 -4.65 -26.53
N LEU A 190 -3.92 -5.33 -25.46
CA LEU A 190 -3.37 -5.12 -24.12
C LEU A 190 -1.89 -5.49 -24.01
N ALA A 191 -1.45 -6.53 -24.72
CA ALA A 191 -0.04 -6.91 -24.80
C ALA A 191 0.80 -5.81 -25.47
N ILE A 192 0.30 -5.21 -26.57
CA ILE A 192 0.97 -4.09 -27.24
C ILE A 192 1.09 -2.90 -26.29
N VAL A 193 -0.01 -2.53 -25.60
CA VAL A 193 0.00 -1.43 -24.61
C VAL A 193 1.03 -1.69 -23.51
N ALA A 194 1.09 -2.92 -22.98
CA ALA A 194 2.08 -3.32 -21.99
C ALA A 194 3.51 -3.16 -22.52
N ILE A 195 3.81 -3.69 -23.71
CA ILE A 195 5.14 -3.58 -24.33
C ILE A 195 5.54 -2.10 -24.53
N VAL A 196 4.64 -1.28 -25.05
CA VAL A 196 4.89 0.16 -25.26
C VAL A 196 5.19 0.87 -23.94
N CYS A 197 4.43 0.59 -22.88
CA CYS A 197 4.68 1.16 -21.55
C CYS A 197 6.03 0.71 -20.99
N GLY A 198 6.38 -0.58 -21.12
CA GLY A 198 7.67 -1.11 -20.69
C GLY A 198 8.85 -0.47 -21.43
N LEU A 199 8.74 -0.28 -22.74
CA LEU A 199 9.74 0.41 -23.55
C LEU A 199 9.83 1.91 -23.23
N ALA A 200 8.71 2.56 -22.92
CA ALA A 200 8.71 3.96 -22.51
C ALA A 200 9.43 4.12 -21.15
N ILE A 201 9.17 3.24 -20.19
CA ILE A 201 9.86 3.25 -18.88
C ILE A 201 11.36 3.01 -19.05
N SER A 202 11.77 2.02 -19.85
CA SER A 202 13.20 1.71 -20.05
C SER A 202 13.97 2.86 -20.71
N ARG A 203 13.30 3.67 -21.54
CA ARG A 203 13.87 4.91 -22.10
C ARG A 203 13.89 6.08 -21.15
N LEU A 204 12.92 6.17 -20.24
CA LEU A 204 12.78 7.25 -19.25
C LEU A 204 13.68 7.05 -18.02
N MET A 205 14.01 5.80 -17.67
CA MET A 205 14.89 5.52 -16.55
C MET A 205 16.32 6.03 -16.84
N PRO A 206 16.89 6.88 -15.97
CA PRO A 206 18.30 7.24 -16.08
C PRO A 206 19.15 5.97 -15.94
N LYS A 207 20.10 5.78 -16.86
CA LYS A 207 21.06 4.67 -16.78
C LYS A 207 21.78 4.75 -15.42
N PRO A 208 21.92 3.65 -14.68
CA PRO A 208 22.58 3.68 -13.38
C PRO A 208 24.00 4.26 -13.53
N ALA A 209 24.35 5.26 -12.73
CA ALA A 209 25.70 5.83 -12.69
C ALA A 209 26.75 4.80 -12.22
N GLU A 210 26.31 3.67 -11.66
CA GLU A 210 27.15 2.54 -11.25
C GLU A 210 27.85 1.83 -12.43
N TRP A 211 27.47 2.12 -13.68
CA TRP A 211 28.19 1.66 -14.88
C TRP A 211 29.30 2.60 -15.36
N GLN A 212 29.50 3.74 -14.70
CA GLN A 212 30.54 4.72 -15.07
C GLN A 212 31.79 4.67 -14.18
N SER A 213 31.84 3.76 -13.20
CA SER A 213 33.00 3.57 -12.32
C SER A 213 33.58 2.15 -12.41
N ASN A 214 33.88 1.70 -13.62
CA ASN A 214 34.93 0.72 -13.90
C ASN A 214 35.72 1.17 -15.12
#